data_AF-A0A371CI19-F1
#
_entry.id   AF-A0A371CI19-F1
#
_cell.length_a   1.000
_cell.length_b   1.000
_cell.length_c   1.000
_cell.angle_alpha   90.00
_cell.angle_beta   90.00
_cell.angle_gamma   90.00
#
_symmetry.space_group_name_H-M   'P 1'
#
loop_
_entity.id
_entity.type
_entity.pdbx_description
1 polymer ?
#
loop_
_entity_poly.entity_id
_entity_poly.type
_entity_poly.pdbx_seq_one_letter_code
_entity_poly.pdbx_strand_id
1 'polypeptide(L)'
;MLHTEEFRARVVAYIGANLRAYLPGLESAQTVKGIPKEKEISYSRPPHPDSPDYDAQCQQYELRLARVQQVHTCKIGRCLRYDRKGALSCKRRAPFEASSDDYVTPEGRWGQKRLYRYINGWFPAVLVNGRCNNDGKLLTNGSDTKNITFYVSSYAGKKQAKNHNLSAMMADGFAYHESHPRPEYVANLREQHRLLLFRLVNAVNREQELAAPMVISYLMGWSEVKTSHTYSPLFWSSFVGALVRGYPTINRPRR
;
A
#
# COMPACT_ATOMS: atom_id res chain seq x y z
N MET A 1 -17.07 -17.84 -15.09
CA MET A 1 -17.96 -16.84 -14.47
C MET A 1 -18.05 -15.57 -15.30
N LEU A 2 -16.95 -14.92 -15.71
CA LEU A 2 -17.04 -13.69 -16.54
C LEU A 2 -17.67 -13.88 -17.93
N HIS A 3 -17.80 -15.11 -18.43
CA HIS A 3 -18.54 -15.40 -19.67
C HIS A 3 -20.07 -15.22 -19.53
N THR A 4 -20.62 -15.28 -18.33
CA THR A 4 -22.06 -15.06 -18.12
C THR A 4 -22.35 -13.57 -17.94
N GLU A 5 -23.37 -13.07 -18.63
CA GLU A 5 -23.77 -11.66 -18.57
C GLU A 5 -24.21 -11.23 -17.17
N GLU A 6 -24.98 -12.07 -16.47
CA GLU A 6 -25.43 -11.81 -15.10
C GLU A 6 -24.27 -11.51 -14.14
N PHE A 7 -23.21 -12.33 -14.18
CA PHE A 7 -22.03 -12.11 -13.36
C PHE A 7 -21.29 -10.81 -13.75
N ARG A 8 -21.19 -10.49 -15.04
CA ARG A 8 -20.60 -9.23 -15.50
C ARG A 8 -21.41 -8.02 -15.02
N ALA A 9 -22.74 -8.08 -15.06
CA ALA A 9 -23.62 -7.04 -14.55
C ALA A 9 -23.40 -6.81 -13.04
N ARG A 10 -23.24 -7.89 -12.25
CA ARG A 10 -22.88 -7.78 -10.82
C ARG A 10 -21.52 -7.11 -10.60
N VAL A 11 -20.53 -7.41 -11.44
CA VAL A 11 -19.20 -6.78 -11.37
C VAL A 11 -19.28 -5.29 -11.75
N VAL A 12 -20.07 -4.93 -12.76
CA VAL A 12 -20.30 -3.52 -13.13
C VAL A 12 -20.98 -2.77 -11.97
N ALA A 13 -22.01 -3.35 -11.35
CA ALA A 13 -22.63 -2.78 -10.16
C ALA A 13 -21.62 -2.59 -9.01
N TYR A 14 -20.72 -3.57 -8.80
CA TYR A 14 -19.65 -3.45 -7.82
C TYR A 14 -18.68 -2.30 -8.15
N ILE A 15 -18.31 -2.12 -9.42
CA ILE A 15 -17.48 -0.99 -9.87
C ILE A 15 -18.20 0.31 -9.55
N GLY A 16 -19.43 0.51 -10.01
CA GLY A 16 -20.17 1.77 -9.78
C GLY A 16 -20.36 2.11 -8.30
N ALA A 17 -20.51 1.10 -7.44
CA ALA A 17 -20.65 1.30 -5.99
C ALA A 17 -19.33 1.68 -5.29
N ASN A 18 -18.20 1.08 -5.71
CA ASN A 18 -16.95 1.13 -4.93
C ASN A 18 -15.82 1.92 -5.58
N LEU A 19 -15.87 2.12 -6.89
CA LEU A 19 -14.77 2.58 -7.71
C LEU A 19 -15.25 3.75 -8.56
N ARG A 20 -14.59 4.90 -8.48
CA ARG A 20 -14.90 6.06 -9.33
C ARG A 20 -13.68 6.57 -10.07
N ALA A 21 -13.91 7.05 -11.29
CA ALA A 21 -12.97 7.87 -12.06
C ALA A 21 -13.68 9.06 -12.73
N TYR A 22 -14.94 9.32 -12.34
CA TYR A 22 -15.79 10.37 -12.86
C TYR A 22 -16.77 10.84 -11.79
N LEU A 23 -17.04 12.14 -11.81
CA LEU A 23 -18.13 12.84 -11.15
C LEU A 23 -18.59 13.97 -12.08
N PRO A 24 -19.83 14.45 -11.99
CA PRO A 24 -20.24 15.67 -12.70
C PRO A 24 -19.26 16.82 -12.43
N GLY A 25 -18.76 17.46 -13.50
CA GLY A 25 -17.68 18.45 -13.47
C GLY A 25 -16.29 17.90 -13.83
N LEU A 26 -16.12 16.58 -13.93
CA LEU A 26 -14.86 15.91 -14.30
C LEU A 26 -14.83 15.41 -15.77
N GLU A 27 -15.60 16.04 -16.66
CA GLU A 27 -15.72 15.65 -18.06
C GLU A 27 -14.44 15.92 -18.86
N SER A 28 -13.79 17.05 -18.60
CA SER A 28 -12.71 17.57 -19.43
C SER A 28 -11.68 18.35 -18.62
N ALA A 29 -10.53 18.66 -19.23
CA ALA A 29 -9.55 19.55 -18.62
C ALA A 29 -10.12 20.95 -18.30
N GLN A 30 -11.08 21.44 -19.09
CA GLN A 30 -11.69 22.76 -18.91
C GLN A 30 -12.67 22.76 -17.74
N THR A 31 -13.59 21.79 -17.68
CA THR A 31 -14.55 21.69 -16.58
C THR A 31 -13.86 21.45 -15.24
N VAL A 32 -12.85 20.57 -15.23
CA VAL A 32 -12.00 20.33 -14.05
C VAL A 32 -11.28 21.60 -13.60
N LYS A 33 -10.80 22.44 -14.52
CA LYS A 33 -10.17 23.73 -14.17
C LYS A 33 -11.17 24.71 -13.55
N GLY A 34 -12.45 24.63 -13.90
CA GLY A 34 -13.52 25.43 -13.31
C GLY A 34 -13.84 25.09 -11.86
N ILE A 35 -13.51 23.86 -11.41
CA ILE A 35 -13.68 23.48 -10.00
C ILE A 35 -12.56 24.13 -9.15
N PRO A 36 -12.92 24.88 -8.09
CA PRO A 36 -11.95 25.50 -7.18
C PRO A 36 -10.94 24.48 -6.64
N LYS A 37 -9.67 24.87 -6.62
CA LYS A 37 -8.59 24.02 -6.12
C LYS A 37 -8.22 24.38 -4.69
N GLU A 38 -8.89 23.76 -3.74
CA GLU A 38 -8.67 23.99 -2.31
C GLU A 38 -7.57 23.08 -1.75
N LYS A 39 -6.35 23.59 -1.65
CA LYS A 39 -5.17 22.78 -1.27
C LYS A 39 -5.29 22.15 0.13
N GLU A 40 -5.91 22.86 1.06
CA GLU A 40 -5.98 22.47 2.47
C GLU A 40 -7.18 21.56 2.81
N ILE A 41 -8.03 21.25 1.83
CA ILE A 41 -9.22 20.42 2.05
C ILE A 41 -8.88 19.05 2.64
N SER A 42 -7.67 18.55 2.39
CA SER A 42 -7.21 17.27 2.94
C SER A 42 -7.01 17.27 4.45
N TYR A 43 -6.88 18.44 5.06
CA TYR A 43 -6.76 18.62 6.50
C TYR A 43 -8.08 19.10 7.13
N SER A 44 -9.14 19.34 6.34
CA SER A 44 -10.44 19.79 6.85
C SER A 44 -11.20 18.65 7.52
N ARG A 45 -12.14 18.96 8.40
CA ARG A 45 -13.08 17.96 8.93
C ARG A 45 -13.98 17.42 7.80
N PRO A 46 -14.39 16.14 7.85
CA PRO A 46 -15.42 15.62 6.96
C PRO A 46 -16.78 16.27 7.28
N PRO A 47 -17.78 16.15 6.38
CA PRO A 47 -19.15 16.52 6.67
C PRO A 47 -19.67 15.89 7.97
N HIS A 48 -20.52 16.62 8.70
CA HIS A 48 -21.07 16.15 9.97
C HIS A 48 -22.17 15.11 9.71
N PRO A 49 -22.11 13.90 10.29
CA PRO A 49 -23.07 12.83 9.99
C PRO A 49 -24.51 13.21 10.32
N ASP A 50 -24.72 14.04 11.35
CA ASP A 50 -26.05 14.50 11.75
C ASP A 50 -26.59 15.69 10.94
N SER A 51 -25.88 16.13 9.89
CA SER A 51 -26.35 17.23 9.04
C SER A 51 -27.56 16.77 8.23
N PRO A 52 -28.65 17.56 8.12
CA PRO A 52 -29.85 17.18 7.36
C PRO A 52 -29.59 17.00 5.86
N ASP A 53 -28.50 17.56 5.35
CA ASP A 53 -28.01 17.51 3.97
C ASP A 53 -26.69 16.73 3.83
N TYR A 54 -26.39 15.82 4.77
CA TYR A 54 -25.12 15.07 4.83
C TYR A 54 -24.72 14.45 3.48
N ASP A 55 -25.65 13.78 2.80
CA ASP A 55 -25.36 13.12 1.52
C ASP A 55 -24.93 14.12 0.44
N ALA A 56 -25.61 15.28 0.36
CA ALA A 56 -25.27 16.34 -0.57
C ALA A 56 -23.91 16.95 -0.24
N GLN A 57 -23.63 17.19 1.05
CA GLN A 57 -22.33 17.66 1.51
C GLN A 57 -21.22 16.65 1.17
N CYS A 58 -21.46 15.35 1.37
CA CYS A 58 -20.51 14.30 1.02
C CYS A 58 -20.21 14.25 -0.48
N GLN A 59 -21.21 14.38 -1.35
CA GLN A 59 -21.01 14.43 -2.79
C GLN A 59 -20.18 15.65 -3.23
N GLN A 60 -20.48 16.83 -2.69
CA GLN A 60 -19.71 18.05 -2.98
C GLN A 60 -18.29 17.95 -2.43
N TYR A 61 -18.13 17.39 -1.23
CA TYR A 61 -16.85 17.19 -0.59
C TYR A 61 -15.97 16.22 -1.37
N GLU A 62 -16.55 15.11 -1.87
CA GLU A 62 -15.85 14.17 -2.74
C GLU A 62 -15.38 14.83 -4.04
N LEU A 63 -16.21 15.63 -4.70
CA LEU A 63 -15.82 16.33 -5.93
C LEU A 63 -14.62 17.26 -5.70
N ARG A 64 -14.67 18.05 -4.62
CA ARG A 64 -13.57 18.96 -4.23
C ARG A 64 -12.30 18.19 -3.88
N LEU A 65 -12.42 17.07 -3.17
CA LEU A 65 -11.29 16.18 -2.87
C LEU A 65 -10.72 15.55 -4.14
N ALA A 66 -11.56 15.02 -5.03
CA ALA A 66 -11.14 14.42 -6.29
C ALA A 66 -10.39 15.43 -7.17
N ARG A 67 -10.88 16.67 -7.23
CA ARG A 67 -10.20 17.77 -7.92
C ARG A 67 -8.78 18.01 -7.43
N VAL A 68 -8.55 17.90 -6.13
CA VAL A 68 -7.26 18.22 -5.50
C VAL A 68 -6.33 17.01 -5.49
N GLN A 69 -6.84 15.83 -5.15
CA GLN A 69 -6.07 14.63 -4.86
C GLN A 69 -5.99 13.64 -6.04
N GLN A 70 -6.98 13.62 -6.93
CA GLN A 70 -7.11 12.58 -7.97
C GLN A 70 -6.78 13.06 -9.38
N VAL A 71 -6.63 14.37 -9.60
CA VAL A 71 -6.17 14.92 -10.89
C VAL A 71 -4.68 14.63 -11.09
N HIS A 72 -4.40 13.74 -12.05
CA HIS A 72 -3.06 13.40 -12.45
C HIS A 72 -2.39 14.56 -13.20
N THR A 73 -1.28 15.05 -12.68
CA THR A 73 -0.46 16.07 -13.35
C THR A 73 0.92 15.53 -13.64
N CYS A 74 1.24 15.40 -14.92
CA CYS A 74 2.57 14.99 -15.38
C CYS A 74 3.58 16.13 -15.21
N LYS A 75 4.66 15.89 -14.45
CA LYS A 75 5.83 16.78 -14.35
C LYS A 75 7.12 16.01 -14.66
N ILE A 76 8.06 16.67 -15.35
CA ILE A 76 9.41 16.14 -15.61
C ILE A 76 10.11 15.83 -14.28
N GLY A 77 10.87 14.74 -14.23
CA GLY A 77 11.62 14.30 -13.05
C GLY A 77 10.79 13.63 -11.95
N ARG A 78 9.48 13.90 -11.88
CA ARG A 78 8.54 13.24 -10.93
C ARG A 78 7.76 12.11 -11.58
N CYS A 79 6.96 12.44 -12.59
CA CYS A 79 6.06 11.50 -13.26
C CYS A 79 6.54 11.13 -14.65
N LEU A 80 6.92 12.13 -15.44
CA LEU A 80 7.45 11.93 -16.79
C LEU A 80 8.87 11.38 -16.70
N ARG A 81 9.08 10.24 -17.37
CA ARG A 81 10.36 9.55 -17.50
C ARG A 81 10.70 9.43 -18.96
N TYR A 82 11.97 9.62 -19.29
CA TYR A 82 12.47 9.28 -20.61
C TYR A 82 12.36 7.77 -20.81
N ASP A 83 11.75 7.37 -21.91
CA ASP A 83 11.80 6.00 -22.36
C ASP A 83 13.17 5.68 -22.98
N ARG A 84 13.35 4.43 -23.41
CA ARG A 84 14.61 3.99 -24.03
C ARG A 84 14.93 4.70 -25.35
N LYS A 85 13.96 5.38 -25.95
CA LYS A 85 14.09 6.13 -27.21
C LYS A 85 14.25 7.63 -26.98
N GLY A 86 14.34 8.08 -25.73
CA GLY A 86 14.47 9.49 -25.38
C GLY A 86 13.16 10.28 -25.40
N ALA A 87 11.99 9.63 -25.54
CA ALA A 87 10.69 10.29 -25.48
C ALA A 87 10.17 10.33 -24.03
N LEU A 88 9.47 11.40 -23.66
CA LEU A 88 8.85 11.52 -22.34
C LEU A 88 7.58 10.67 -22.27
N SER A 89 7.55 9.73 -21.33
CA SER A 89 6.41 8.87 -21.04
C SER A 89 5.96 9.02 -19.58
N CYS A 90 4.66 9.00 -19.34
CA CYS A 90 4.11 9.04 -17.99
C CYS A 90 4.37 7.70 -17.29
N LYS A 91 5.04 7.70 -16.13
CA LYS A 91 5.24 6.50 -15.30
C LYS A 91 3.92 5.81 -14.94
N ARG A 92 2.84 6.58 -14.79
CA ARG A 92 1.49 6.07 -14.48
C ARG A 92 0.69 5.67 -15.74
N ARG A 93 1.27 5.81 -16.94
CA ARG A 93 0.63 5.51 -18.23
C ARG A 93 -0.59 6.38 -18.56
N ALA A 94 -0.64 7.60 -18.01
CA ALA A 94 -1.57 8.62 -18.50
C ALA A 94 -1.15 9.08 -19.91
N PRO A 95 -2.10 9.40 -20.82
CA PRO A 95 -3.55 9.48 -20.59
C PRO A 95 -4.20 8.09 -20.46
N PHE A 96 -5.01 7.92 -19.41
CA PHE A 96 -5.73 6.68 -19.13
C PHE A 96 -6.79 6.39 -20.19
N GLU A 97 -7.32 5.16 -20.21
CA GLU A 97 -8.46 4.82 -21.07
C GLU A 97 -9.68 5.68 -20.72
N ALA A 98 -10.34 6.21 -21.76
CA ALA A 98 -11.62 6.89 -21.63
C ALA A 98 -12.76 5.90 -21.82
N SER A 99 -13.80 6.00 -21.00
CA SER A 99 -15.02 5.21 -21.11
C SER A 99 -16.22 6.05 -20.69
N SER A 100 -17.33 5.96 -21.41
CA SER A 100 -18.60 6.58 -21.04
C SER A 100 -19.27 5.88 -19.86
N ASP A 101 -18.97 4.60 -19.67
CA ASP A 101 -19.66 3.71 -18.74
C ASP A 101 -18.69 2.77 -18.01
N ASP A 102 -19.12 2.25 -16.86
CA ASP A 102 -18.43 1.15 -16.18
C ASP A 102 -18.62 -0.14 -16.98
N TYR A 103 -17.55 -0.91 -17.17
CA TYR A 103 -17.63 -2.14 -17.98
C TYR A 103 -16.69 -3.23 -17.48
N VAL A 104 -17.03 -4.47 -17.84
CA VAL A 104 -16.15 -5.65 -17.79
C VAL A 104 -16.43 -6.54 -18.99
N THR A 105 -15.39 -7.10 -19.59
CA THR A 105 -15.47 -8.00 -20.75
C THR A 105 -15.37 -9.46 -20.32
N PRO A 106 -15.79 -10.43 -21.15
CA PRO A 106 -15.62 -11.85 -20.87
C PRO A 106 -14.17 -12.27 -20.61
N GLU A 107 -13.21 -11.61 -21.25
CA GLU A 107 -11.76 -11.82 -21.10
C GLU A 107 -11.21 -11.21 -19.80
N GLY A 108 -12.04 -10.52 -19.03
CA GLY A 108 -11.66 -9.86 -17.78
C GLY A 108 -10.99 -8.51 -17.95
N ARG A 109 -11.06 -7.88 -19.13
CA ARG A 109 -10.74 -6.45 -19.24
C ARG A 109 -11.87 -5.66 -18.57
N TRP A 110 -11.54 -4.59 -17.85
CA TRP A 110 -12.54 -3.78 -17.17
C TRP A 110 -12.13 -2.32 -17.19
N GLY A 111 -13.09 -1.44 -16.96
CA GLY A 111 -12.87 -0.01 -16.85
C GLY A 111 -13.95 0.67 -16.04
N GLN A 112 -13.61 1.84 -15.51
CA GLN A 112 -14.54 2.76 -14.89
C GLN A 112 -14.97 3.80 -15.92
N LYS A 113 -16.16 4.37 -15.74
CA LYS A 113 -16.54 5.62 -16.39
C LYS A 113 -15.46 6.67 -16.12
N ARG A 114 -14.82 7.13 -17.19
CA ARG A 114 -13.74 8.13 -17.17
C ARG A 114 -13.81 8.94 -18.45
N LEU A 115 -14.28 10.17 -18.35
CA LEU A 115 -14.30 11.10 -19.49
C LEU A 115 -12.98 11.87 -19.58
N TYR A 116 -12.51 12.43 -18.45
CA TYR A 116 -11.20 13.06 -18.41
C TYR A 116 -10.07 12.05 -18.14
N ARG A 117 -9.25 11.80 -19.16
CA ARG A 117 -8.17 10.79 -19.18
C ARG A 117 -7.00 11.04 -18.23
N TYR A 118 -7.02 12.12 -17.45
CA TYR A 118 -6.02 12.44 -16.43
C TYR A 118 -6.60 12.44 -15.02
N ILE A 119 -7.68 11.70 -14.80
CA ILE A 119 -8.24 11.41 -13.49
C ILE A 119 -7.87 9.99 -13.09
N ASN A 120 -7.22 9.83 -11.92
CA ASN A 120 -6.96 8.51 -11.35
C ASN A 120 -8.30 7.84 -10.96
N GLY A 121 -8.33 6.51 -10.84
CA GLY A 121 -9.45 5.83 -10.20
C GLY A 121 -9.29 5.85 -8.68
N TRP A 122 -10.36 6.04 -7.91
CA TRP A 122 -10.33 6.05 -6.45
C TRP A 122 -11.47 5.23 -5.84
N PHE A 123 -11.31 4.88 -4.57
CA PHE A 123 -12.38 4.41 -3.69
C PHE A 123 -13.02 5.61 -2.98
N PRO A 124 -14.30 5.91 -3.20
CA PRO A 124 -14.97 7.07 -2.60
C PRO A 124 -14.88 7.09 -1.07
N ALA A 125 -15.11 5.95 -0.43
CA ALA A 125 -15.03 5.83 1.02
C ALA A 125 -13.62 6.18 1.56
N VAL A 126 -12.56 5.73 0.87
CA VAL A 126 -11.17 6.06 1.26
C VAL A 126 -10.88 7.53 0.99
N LEU A 127 -11.35 8.08 -0.13
CA LEU A 127 -11.14 9.48 -0.47
C LEU A 127 -11.81 10.41 0.54
N VAL A 128 -13.08 10.18 0.89
CA VAL A 128 -13.84 11.05 1.81
C VAL A 128 -13.32 10.97 3.23
N ASN A 129 -12.98 9.77 3.72
CA ASN A 129 -12.55 9.60 5.11
C ASN A 129 -11.04 9.86 5.30
N GLY A 130 -10.23 9.28 4.41
CA GLY A 130 -8.77 9.41 4.43
C GLY A 130 -8.27 10.72 3.82
N ARG A 131 -9.08 11.39 2.99
CA ARG A 131 -8.81 12.71 2.39
C ARG A 131 -7.49 12.78 1.61
N CYS A 132 -7.00 11.63 1.19
CA CYS A 132 -5.71 11.45 0.53
C CYS A 132 -5.87 10.81 -0.85
N ASN A 133 -4.86 10.99 -1.68
CA ASN A 133 -4.75 10.27 -2.94
C ASN A 133 -4.75 8.76 -2.67
N ASN A 134 -5.63 8.05 -3.36
CA ASN A 134 -5.78 6.60 -3.32
C ASN A 134 -6.09 6.10 -4.73
N ASP A 135 -5.73 4.85 -5.00
CA ASP A 135 -5.86 4.23 -6.32
C ASP A 135 -6.71 2.96 -6.21
N GLY A 136 -7.82 2.94 -6.94
CA GLY A 136 -8.76 1.82 -6.95
C GLY A 136 -8.57 0.91 -8.15
N LYS A 137 -8.27 -0.37 -7.92
CA LYS A 137 -8.08 -1.37 -8.99
C LYS A 137 -8.85 -2.66 -8.71
N LEU A 138 -9.69 -3.06 -9.65
CA LEU A 138 -10.31 -4.39 -9.68
C LEU A 138 -9.33 -5.42 -10.26
N LEU A 139 -9.28 -6.61 -9.65
CA LEU A 139 -8.40 -7.70 -10.03
C LEU A 139 -9.24 -8.83 -10.63
N THR A 140 -9.32 -8.86 -11.96
CA THR A 140 -10.12 -9.84 -12.72
C THR A 140 -9.27 -10.86 -13.48
N ASN A 141 -8.02 -10.53 -13.78
CA ASN A 141 -7.13 -11.35 -14.61
C ASN A 141 -5.84 -11.73 -13.86
N GLY A 142 -5.24 -12.84 -14.28
CA GLY A 142 -4.04 -13.40 -13.63
C GLY A 142 -2.80 -12.51 -13.76
N SER A 143 -2.67 -11.73 -14.84
CA SER A 143 -1.50 -10.86 -15.06
C SER A 143 -1.49 -9.69 -14.08
N ASP A 144 -2.62 -8.97 -13.96
CA ASP A 144 -2.78 -7.88 -13.01
C ASP A 144 -2.66 -8.37 -11.57
N THR A 145 -3.25 -9.54 -11.27
CA THR A 145 -3.16 -10.18 -9.95
C THR A 145 -1.72 -10.53 -9.62
N LYS A 146 -0.98 -11.16 -10.53
CA LYS A 146 0.45 -11.47 -10.33
C LYS A 146 1.27 -10.21 -10.08
N ASN A 147 1.05 -9.15 -10.87
CA ASN A 147 1.78 -7.90 -10.74
C ASN A 147 1.51 -7.22 -9.39
N ILE A 148 0.25 -7.16 -8.94
CA ILE A 148 -0.09 -6.56 -7.66
C ILE A 148 0.38 -7.43 -6.48
N THR A 149 0.28 -8.76 -6.57
CA THR A 149 0.82 -9.66 -5.55
C THR A 149 2.33 -9.47 -5.42
N PHE A 150 3.07 -9.41 -6.52
CA PHE A 150 4.51 -9.15 -6.48
C PHE A 150 4.83 -7.78 -5.85
N TYR A 151 4.05 -6.76 -6.21
CA TYR A 151 4.19 -5.42 -5.63
C TYR A 151 3.92 -5.44 -4.12
N VAL A 152 2.80 -5.99 -3.67
CA VAL A 152 2.42 -6.08 -2.26
C VAL A 152 3.46 -6.89 -1.48
N SER A 153 3.88 -8.05 -1.99
CA SER A 153 4.90 -8.88 -1.35
C SER A 153 6.26 -8.17 -1.29
N SER A 154 6.62 -7.39 -2.30
CA SER A 154 7.85 -6.57 -2.28
C SER A 154 7.77 -5.44 -1.26
N TYR A 155 6.58 -4.90 -0.99
CA TYR A 155 6.35 -3.89 0.04
C TYR A 155 6.31 -4.50 1.45
N ALA A 156 5.61 -5.62 1.62
CA ALA A 156 5.55 -6.35 2.89
C ALA A 156 6.93 -6.90 3.27
N GLY A 157 7.67 -7.43 2.29
CA GLY A 157 9.06 -7.86 2.46
C GLY A 157 10.09 -6.74 2.31
N LYS A 158 9.65 -5.47 2.21
CA LYS A 158 10.57 -4.34 2.11
C LYS A 158 11.36 -4.31 3.41
N LYS A 159 12.66 -4.60 3.31
CA LYS A 159 13.55 -4.56 4.46
C LYS A 159 13.42 -3.20 5.15
N GLN A 160 13.36 -3.22 6.47
CA GLN A 160 13.53 -2.02 7.26
C GLN A 160 14.79 -1.29 6.76
N ALA A 161 14.68 0.03 6.61
CA ALA A 161 15.79 0.83 6.10
C ALA A 161 17.04 0.60 6.96
N LYS A 162 18.23 0.73 6.37
CA LYS A 162 19.47 0.60 7.15
C LYS A 162 19.48 1.69 8.22
N ASN A 163 19.70 1.31 9.48
CA ASN A 163 19.93 2.26 10.56
C ASN A 163 21.21 3.06 10.24
N HIS A 164 21.04 4.31 9.78
CA HIS A 164 22.16 5.18 9.42
C HIS A 164 23.03 5.57 10.62
N ASN A 165 22.52 5.36 11.83
CA ASN A 165 23.15 5.64 13.13
C ASN A 165 23.64 4.39 13.87
N LEU A 166 23.60 3.19 13.27
CA LEU A 166 23.92 1.95 13.98
C LEU A 166 25.32 1.98 14.62
N SER A 167 26.31 2.54 13.92
CA SER A 167 27.66 2.71 14.43
C SER A 167 27.73 3.65 15.64
N ALA A 168 26.96 4.75 15.62
CA ALA A 168 26.89 5.69 16.73
C ALA A 168 26.26 5.05 17.96
N MET A 169 25.18 4.28 17.77
CA MET A 169 24.54 3.54 18.85
C MET A 169 25.43 2.45 19.45
N MET A 170 26.19 1.74 18.61
CA MET A 170 27.16 0.76 19.09
C MET A 170 28.29 1.42 19.88
N ALA A 171 28.77 2.58 19.44
CA ALA A 171 29.79 3.35 20.14
C ALA A 171 29.29 3.83 21.52
N ASP A 172 28.06 4.34 21.59
CA ASP A 172 27.43 4.75 22.86
C ASP A 172 27.21 3.55 23.80
N GLY A 173 26.68 2.45 23.29
CA GLY A 173 26.51 1.21 24.06
C GLY A 173 27.83 0.61 24.55
N PHE A 174 28.91 0.76 23.77
CA PHE A 174 30.27 0.38 24.19
C PHE A 174 30.81 1.30 25.28
N ALA A 175 30.68 2.62 25.13
CA ALA A 175 31.09 3.59 26.15
C ALA A 175 30.33 3.37 27.47
N TYR A 176 29.04 3.04 27.39
CA TYR A 176 28.25 2.62 28.56
C TYR A 176 28.78 1.33 29.17
N HIS A 177 29.19 0.34 28.36
CA HIS A 177 29.76 -0.91 28.87
C HIS A 177 31.05 -0.67 29.66
N GLU A 178 31.97 0.10 29.10
CA GLU A 178 33.27 0.45 29.71
C GLU A 178 33.10 1.21 31.03
N SER A 179 32.14 2.14 31.09
CA SER A 179 31.86 2.93 32.30
C SER A 179 31.10 2.16 33.39
N HIS A 180 30.53 0.99 33.07
CA HIS A 180 29.74 0.19 34.02
C HIS A 180 30.21 -1.27 34.08
N PRO A 181 31.46 -1.52 34.52
CA PRO A 181 31.96 -2.87 34.72
C PRO A 181 31.18 -3.58 35.83
N ARG A 182 30.93 -4.88 35.67
CA ARG A 182 30.35 -5.72 36.72
C ARG A 182 31.46 -6.47 37.44
N PRO A 183 31.68 -6.24 38.76
CA PRO A 183 32.76 -6.87 39.52
C PRO A 183 32.81 -8.39 39.37
N GLU A 184 31.63 -9.03 39.34
CA GLU A 184 31.43 -10.48 39.19
C GLU A 184 32.02 -11.06 37.89
N TYR A 185 32.18 -10.24 36.85
CA TYR A 185 32.66 -10.68 35.54
C TYR A 185 34.08 -10.20 35.24
N VAL A 186 34.69 -9.37 36.09
CA VAL A 186 36.00 -8.75 35.81
C VAL A 186 37.10 -9.80 35.59
N ALA A 187 37.02 -10.94 36.28
CA ALA A 187 37.98 -12.03 36.13
C ALA A 187 37.66 -13.01 34.98
N ASN A 188 36.52 -12.83 34.29
CA ASN A 188 36.07 -13.75 33.25
C ASN A 188 35.75 -13.01 31.95
N LEU A 189 36.76 -12.96 31.07
CA LEU A 189 36.69 -12.33 29.76
C LEU A 189 35.48 -12.80 28.92
N ARG A 190 35.10 -14.08 29.04
CA ARG A 190 33.95 -14.63 28.32
C ARG A 190 32.64 -13.99 28.78
N GLU A 191 32.46 -13.83 30.09
CA GLU A 191 31.24 -13.21 30.64
C GLU A 191 31.21 -11.71 30.37
N GLN A 192 32.36 -11.04 30.36
CA GLN A 192 32.46 -9.63 29.93
C GLN A 192 31.99 -9.45 28.49
N HIS A 193 32.49 -10.27 27.57
CA HIS A 193 32.09 -10.21 26.16
C HIS A 193 30.62 -10.57 25.94
N ARG A 194 30.08 -11.55 26.68
CA ARG A 194 28.64 -11.88 26.66
C ARG A 194 27.79 -10.68 27.09
N LEU A 195 28.18 -10.02 28.19
CA LEU A 195 27.49 -8.84 28.70
C LEU A 195 27.59 -7.67 27.72
N LEU A 196 28.74 -7.47 27.07
CA LEU A 196 28.92 -6.46 26.03
C LEU A 196 27.94 -6.70 24.87
N LEU A 197 27.92 -7.91 24.31
CA LEU A 197 27.00 -8.26 23.22
C LEU A 197 25.54 -8.05 23.63
N PHE A 198 25.16 -8.45 24.84
CA PHE A 198 23.81 -8.26 25.36
C PHE A 198 23.43 -6.76 25.47
N ARG A 199 24.33 -5.93 26.02
CA ARG A 199 24.12 -4.48 26.14
C ARG A 199 24.01 -3.82 24.76
N LEU A 200 24.89 -4.17 23.82
CA LEU A 200 24.85 -3.63 22.47
C LEU A 200 23.56 -4.00 21.74
N VAL A 201 23.14 -5.27 21.80
CA VAL A 201 21.89 -5.72 21.18
C VAL A 201 20.68 -5.00 21.79
N ASN A 202 20.65 -4.82 23.12
CA ASN A 202 19.55 -4.09 23.76
C ASN A 202 19.55 -2.60 23.42
N ALA A 203 20.72 -1.96 23.29
CA ALA A 203 20.81 -0.58 22.81
C ALA A 203 20.28 -0.46 21.38
N VAL A 204 20.65 -1.41 20.50
CA VAL A 204 20.13 -1.49 19.13
C VAL A 204 18.62 -1.69 19.09
N ASN A 205 18.10 -2.59 19.92
CA ASN A 205 16.65 -2.85 20.00
C ASN A 205 15.89 -1.64 20.57
N ARG A 206 16.45 -0.91 21.54
CA ARG A 206 15.80 0.24 22.17
C ARG A 206 15.55 1.38 21.20
N GLU A 207 16.52 1.71 20.36
CA GLU A 207 16.36 2.77 19.35
C GLU A 207 15.85 2.22 18.01
N GLN A 208 15.36 0.98 17.97
CA GLN A 208 14.78 0.44 16.75
C GLN A 208 13.52 1.24 16.40
N GLU A 209 13.55 1.92 15.27
CA GLU A 209 12.39 2.65 14.77
C GLU A 209 11.28 1.67 14.37
N LEU A 210 10.13 1.76 15.03
CA LEU A 210 8.92 1.02 14.65
C LEU A 210 8.01 1.90 13.80
N ALA A 211 7.28 1.28 12.86
CA ALA A 211 6.30 2.02 12.08
C ALA A 211 5.16 2.51 13.00
N ALA A 212 4.83 3.81 12.95
CA ALA A 212 3.76 4.38 13.80
C ALA A 212 2.43 3.59 13.77
N PRO A 213 1.95 3.07 12.61
CA PRO A 213 0.74 2.24 12.59
C PRO A 213 0.86 0.94 13.40
N MET A 214 2.04 0.32 13.44
CA MET A 214 2.32 -0.88 14.22
C MET A 214 2.24 -0.56 15.72
N VAL A 215 2.88 0.53 16.16
CA VAL A 215 2.83 1.01 17.55
C VAL A 215 1.39 1.26 17.99
N ILE A 216 0.60 1.97 17.18
CA ILE A 216 -0.81 2.23 17.49
C ILE A 216 -1.61 0.93 17.54
N SER A 217 -1.39 -0.03 16.63
CA SER A 217 -2.07 -1.33 16.67
C SER A 217 -1.83 -2.04 18.00
N TYR A 218 -0.58 -2.08 18.47
CA TYR A 218 -0.24 -2.67 19.77
C TYR A 218 -0.88 -1.93 20.95
N LEU A 219 -0.79 -0.59 20.97
CA LEU A 219 -1.39 0.23 22.03
C LEU A 219 -2.91 0.06 22.11
N MET A 220 -3.57 -0.11 20.96
CA MET A 220 -5.02 -0.29 20.89
C MET A 220 -5.45 -1.75 21.10
N GLY A 221 -4.52 -2.69 21.32
CA GLY A 221 -4.80 -4.12 21.43
C GLY A 221 -5.35 -4.73 20.13
N TRP A 222 -5.12 -4.09 18.99
CA TRP A 222 -5.57 -4.58 17.70
C TRP A 222 -4.65 -5.69 17.18
N SER A 223 -5.26 -6.75 16.66
CA SER A 223 -4.52 -7.82 16.01
C SER A 223 -3.80 -7.29 14.77
N GLU A 224 -2.55 -7.71 14.59
CA GLU A 224 -1.79 -7.50 13.35
C GLU A 224 -2.35 -8.31 12.17
N VAL A 225 -3.31 -9.22 12.44
CA VAL A 225 -3.85 -10.17 11.49
C VAL A 225 -5.33 -9.84 11.23
N LYS A 226 -5.61 -9.28 10.05
CA LYS A 226 -6.98 -9.17 9.54
C LYS A 226 -7.23 -10.30 8.55
N THR A 227 -7.93 -11.34 9.00
CA THR A 227 -8.32 -12.46 8.14
C THR A 227 -9.81 -12.69 8.26
N SER A 228 -10.49 -12.87 7.13
CA SER A 228 -11.88 -13.34 7.11
C SER A 228 -12.00 -14.86 7.28
N HIS A 229 -10.88 -15.57 7.23
CA HIS A 229 -10.80 -17.03 7.24
C HIS A 229 -9.58 -17.47 8.05
N THR A 230 -9.70 -18.59 8.75
CA THR A 230 -8.58 -19.22 9.44
C THR A 230 -7.77 -20.04 8.45
N TYR A 231 -6.46 -19.81 8.39
CA TYR A 231 -5.54 -20.59 7.57
C TYR A 231 -4.71 -21.50 8.45
N SER A 232 -4.46 -22.73 8.01
CA SER A 232 -3.52 -23.62 8.69
C SER A 232 -2.08 -23.28 8.26
N PRO A 233 -1.15 -23.07 9.21
CA PRO A 233 0.24 -22.83 8.86
C PRO A 233 0.81 -24.05 8.13
N LEU A 234 1.33 -23.82 6.94
CA LEU A 234 1.91 -24.87 6.10
C LEU A 234 3.43 -24.70 6.12
N PHE A 235 4.11 -25.54 6.91
CA PHE A 235 5.56 -25.52 6.99
C PHE A 235 6.14 -26.09 5.69
N TRP A 236 6.63 -25.19 4.82
CA TRP A 236 7.09 -25.56 3.48
C TRP A 236 8.14 -26.67 3.49
N SER A 237 9.10 -26.63 4.44
CA SER A 237 10.09 -27.69 4.63
C SER A 237 9.46 -29.04 4.95
N SER A 238 8.49 -29.08 5.86
CA SER A 238 7.76 -30.29 6.25
C SER A 238 6.92 -30.84 5.10
N PHE A 239 6.24 -29.95 4.36
CA PHE A 239 5.44 -30.30 3.18
C PHE A 239 6.30 -30.87 2.06
N VAL A 240 7.39 -30.19 1.68
CA VAL A 240 8.36 -30.68 0.68
C VAL A 240 8.95 -32.01 1.14
N GLY A 241 9.25 -32.16 2.44
CA GLY A 241 9.70 -33.42 3.02
C GLY A 241 8.69 -34.56 2.86
N ALA A 242 7.41 -34.31 3.12
CA ALA A 242 6.34 -35.28 2.92
C ALA A 242 6.13 -35.62 1.43
N LEU A 243 6.18 -34.60 0.56
CA LEU A 243 6.04 -34.75 -0.88
C LEU A 243 7.16 -35.63 -1.46
N VAL A 244 8.42 -35.37 -1.10
CA VAL A 244 9.57 -36.16 -1.56
C VAL A 244 9.53 -37.59 -1.01
N ARG A 245 9.02 -37.80 0.21
CA ARG A 245 8.81 -39.16 0.75
C ARG A 245 7.73 -39.92 -0.02
N GLY A 246 6.62 -39.27 -0.37
CA GLY A 246 5.53 -39.89 -1.13
C GLY A 246 5.84 -40.06 -2.61
N TYR A 247 6.70 -39.21 -3.18
CA TYR A 247 7.05 -39.20 -4.59
C TYR A 247 8.58 -39.07 -4.77
N PRO A 248 9.34 -40.18 -4.62
CA PRO A 248 10.81 -40.16 -4.64
C PRO A 248 11.42 -39.69 -5.97
N THR A 249 10.64 -39.68 -7.05
CA THR A 249 11.04 -39.23 -8.39
C THR A 249 11.10 -37.71 -8.53
N ILE A 250 10.60 -36.95 -7.56
CA ILE A 250 10.67 -35.48 -7.56
C ILE A 250 12.10 -35.05 -7.21
N ASN A 251 12.82 -34.53 -8.21
CA ASN A 251 14.15 -33.98 -8.03
C ASN A 251 14.14 -32.82 -7.02
N ARG A 252 14.98 -32.91 -5.99
CA ARG A 252 15.18 -31.81 -5.06
C ARG A 252 15.79 -30.62 -5.82
N PRO A 253 15.21 -29.41 -5.75
CA PRO A 253 15.87 -28.24 -6.30
C PRO A 253 17.21 -28.07 -5.58
N ARG A 254 18.30 -28.02 -6.35
CA ARG A 254 19.64 -27.72 -5.82
C ARG A 254 19.57 -26.34 -5.16
N ARG A 255 19.97 -26.28 -3.89
CA ARG A 255 20.08 -25.04 -3.11
C ARG A 255 21.03 -24.05 -3.77
#